data_AF-A0A497J1N9-F1
#
_entry.id   AF-A0A497J1N9-F1
#
_cell.length_a   1.000
_cell.length_b   1.000
_cell.length_c   1.000
_cell.angle_alpha   90.00
_cell.angle_beta   90.00
_cell.angle_gamma   90.00
#
_symmetry.space_group_name_H-M   'P 1'
#
loop_
_entity.id
_entity.type
_entity.pdbx_description
1 polymer ?
#
loop_
_entity_poly.entity_id
_entity_poly.type
_entity_poly.pdbx_seq_one_letter_code
_entity_poly.pdbx_strand_id
1 'polypeptide(L)'
;MYDAAYIAVNATLYALVGYLTYLGIFAPAIGVVRFWPSVAIPALFSFLFGPLVGGVGAAIGIFISDMLIHGNALLSITVGVPANFIAFYLLGLLSRMESKKSLFYSTSLQLIPILGTIALYYTEKLDRMIVITFISVCLFSVVLSFLLSLFKPRFRSFFAASSAALIIGSAIIGIGVWAFSQFFILPTGEKSLPAIAALIWFVWTYATEIPFLLFLTPPLIAAVETALGRKDLSGR
;
A
#
# COMPACT_ATOMS: atom_id res chain seq x y z
N MET A 1 10.30 24.88 -4.02
CA MET A 1 11.21 24.90 -2.84
C MET A 1 10.65 24.15 -1.63
N TYR A 2 9.33 24.07 -1.42
CA TYR A 2 8.76 23.31 -0.29
C TYR A 2 8.74 21.77 -0.48
N ASP A 3 8.79 21.30 -1.73
CA ASP A 3 8.67 19.87 -2.05
C ASP A 3 9.73 19.01 -1.36
N ALA A 4 10.99 19.48 -1.29
CA ALA A 4 12.06 18.77 -0.60
C ALA A 4 11.79 18.62 0.91
N ALA A 5 11.23 19.66 1.54
CA ALA A 5 10.84 19.61 2.95
C ALA A 5 9.69 18.62 3.17
N TYR A 6 8.66 18.64 2.30
CA TYR A 6 7.56 17.68 2.40
C TYR A 6 7.99 16.24 2.12
N ILE A 7 8.93 16.02 1.19
CA ILE A 7 9.52 14.70 0.94
C ILE A 7 10.25 14.20 2.20
N ALA A 8 11.07 15.06 2.82
CA ALA A 8 11.81 14.71 4.04
C ALA A 8 10.87 14.37 5.20
N VAL A 9 9.81 15.17 5.41
CA VAL A 9 8.81 14.90 6.45
C VAL A 9 8.04 13.61 6.14
N ASN A 10 7.58 13.41 4.90
CA ASN A 10 6.91 12.19 4.47
C ASN A 10 7.79 10.95 4.75
N ALA A 11 9.03 10.95 4.27
CA ALA A 11 9.96 9.85 4.44
C ALA A 11 10.20 9.53 5.93
N THR A 12 10.42 10.57 6.73
CA THR A 12 10.69 10.43 8.17
C THR A 12 9.47 9.86 8.90
N LEU A 13 8.29 10.42 8.68
CA LEU A 13 7.05 9.95 9.29
C LEU A 13 6.71 8.52 8.84
N TYR A 14 6.87 8.22 7.54
CA TYR A 14 6.58 6.91 6.99
C TYR A 14 7.49 5.83 7.59
N ALA A 15 8.79 6.11 7.70
CA ALA A 15 9.76 5.22 8.33
C ALA A 15 9.48 5.04 9.83
N LEU A 16 9.31 6.13 10.58
CA LEU A 16 9.10 6.09 12.03
C LEU A 16 7.79 5.40 12.41
N VAL A 17 6.67 5.80 11.81
CA VAL A 17 5.38 5.18 12.10
C VAL A 17 5.39 3.74 11.63
N GLY A 18 5.98 3.43 10.47
CA GLY A 18 6.16 2.06 10.01
C GLY A 18 6.89 1.19 11.04
N TYR A 19 8.03 1.66 11.54
CA TYR A 19 8.81 0.96 12.57
C TYR A 19 8.02 0.76 13.88
N LEU A 20 7.18 1.71 14.27
CA LEU A 20 6.38 1.62 15.49
C LEU A 20 5.12 0.76 15.35
N THR A 21 4.62 0.55 14.12
CA THR A 21 3.28 -0.01 13.89
C THR A 21 3.24 -1.31 13.09
N TYR A 22 4.38 -1.86 12.68
CA TYR A 22 4.42 -3.17 12.01
C TYR A 22 4.18 -4.36 12.96
N LEU A 23 4.26 -4.12 14.28
CA LEU A 23 3.95 -5.08 15.36
C LEU A 23 4.72 -6.40 15.32
N GLY A 24 5.83 -6.49 14.57
CA GLY A 24 6.51 -7.77 14.34
C GLY A 24 5.74 -8.73 13.43
N ILE A 25 4.68 -8.26 12.76
CA ILE A 25 3.82 -9.09 11.92
C ILE A 25 4.33 -9.05 10.47
N PHE A 26 4.51 -10.24 9.89
CA PHE A 26 4.96 -10.44 8.52
C PHE A 26 4.02 -11.37 7.76
N ALA A 27 4.19 -11.41 6.43
CA ALA A 27 3.42 -12.27 5.56
C ALA A 27 3.43 -13.73 6.08
N PRO A 28 2.27 -14.36 6.23
CA PRO A 28 2.18 -15.68 6.81
C PRO A 28 2.94 -16.70 5.97
N ALA A 29 3.56 -17.68 6.63
CA ALA A 29 4.36 -18.76 6.06
C ALA A 29 5.65 -18.36 5.33
N ILE A 30 5.72 -17.18 4.69
CA ILE A 30 6.85 -16.78 3.83
C ILE A 30 7.60 -15.52 4.29
N GLY A 31 7.08 -14.80 5.29
CA GLY A 31 7.75 -13.67 5.94
C GLY A 31 8.11 -12.52 5.00
N VAL A 32 9.20 -11.82 5.31
CA VAL A 32 9.80 -10.72 4.53
C VAL A 32 8.97 -9.43 4.46
N VAL A 33 7.76 -9.49 3.92
CA VAL A 33 6.85 -8.34 3.77
C VAL A 33 6.06 -8.16 5.06
N ARG A 34 5.97 -6.92 5.54
CA ARG A 34 5.44 -6.56 6.86
C ARG A 34 3.95 -6.23 6.79
N PHE A 35 3.30 -6.24 7.95
CA PHE A 35 2.03 -5.54 8.16
C PHE A 35 2.29 -4.03 8.17
N TRP A 36 1.62 -3.26 7.30
CA TRP A 36 2.10 -1.91 6.99
C TRP A 36 1.01 -0.83 7.01
N PRO A 37 0.45 -0.47 8.19
CA PRO A 37 -0.58 0.56 8.28
C PRO A 37 -0.05 1.97 8.00
N SER A 38 1.27 2.17 8.04
CA SER A 38 1.92 3.46 7.80
C SER A 38 1.74 3.98 6.37
N VAL A 39 1.25 3.16 5.43
CA VAL A 39 0.91 3.57 4.04
C VAL A 39 -0.03 4.78 3.96
N ALA A 40 -0.80 5.04 5.01
CA ALA A 40 -1.65 6.23 5.10
C ALA A 40 -0.84 7.54 5.01
N ILE A 41 0.42 7.54 5.45
CA ILE A 41 1.30 8.72 5.45
C ILE A 41 1.70 9.10 4.01
N PRO A 42 2.38 8.26 3.23
CA PRO A 42 2.71 8.63 1.86
C PRO A 42 1.47 8.87 1.00
N ALA A 43 0.35 8.18 1.26
CA ALA A 43 -0.94 8.49 0.60
C ALA A 43 -1.45 9.91 0.90
N LEU A 44 -1.39 10.34 2.16
CA LEU A 44 -1.71 11.71 2.59
C LEU A 44 -0.83 12.71 1.83
N PHE A 45 0.48 12.49 1.78
CA PHE A 45 1.41 13.40 1.10
C PHE A 45 1.22 13.40 -0.42
N SER A 46 0.98 12.24 -1.04
CA SER A 46 0.64 12.11 -2.46
C SER A 46 -0.61 12.92 -2.81
N PHE A 47 -1.64 12.82 -1.97
CA PHE A 47 -2.91 13.50 -2.20
C PHE A 47 -2.78 15.02 -2.03
N LEU A 48 -2.18 15.47 -0.94
CA LEU A 48 -2.10 16.89 -0.58
C LEU A 48 -1.03 17.66 -1.35
N PHE A 49 0.17 17.08 -1.48
CA PHE A 49 1.36 17.79 -1.97
C PHE A 49 1.84 17.29 -3.33
N GLY A 50 1.20 16.24 -3.86
CA GLY A 50 1.36 15.78 -5.23
C GLY A 50 2.15 14.49 -5.40
N PRO A 51 2.12 13.91 -6.62
CA PRO A 51 2.65 12.58 -6.91
C PRO A 51 4.12 12.38 -6.52
N LEU A 52 4.97 13.35 -6.86
CA LEU A 52 6.41 13.25 -6.59
C LEU A 52 6.71 13.33 -5.09
N VAL A 53 6.00 14.20 -4.35
CA VAL A 53 6.23 14.36 -2.90
C VAL A 53 5.88 13.08 -2.16
N GLY A 54 4.73 12.50 -2.46
CA GLY A 54 4.31 11.24 -1.87
C GLY A 54 5.17 10.04 -2.31
N GLY A 55 5.42 9.90 -3.62
CA GLY A 55 6.20 8.80 -4.19
C GLY A 55 7.67 8.79 -3.76
N VAL A 56 8.38 9.92 -3.85
CA VAL A 56 9.80 9.99 -3.44
C VAL A 56 9.92 9.83 -1.93
N GLY A 57 9.04 10.46 -1.15
CA GLY A 57 9.06 10.29 0.30
C GLY A 57 8.76 8.84 0.72
N ALA A 58 7.84 8.15 0.02
CA ALA A 58 7.58 6.73 0.26
C ALA A 58 8.80 5.84 -0.05
N ALA A 59 9.48 6.09 -1.17
CA ALA A 59 10.70 5.40 -1.56
C ALA A 59 11.82 5.54 -0.51
N ILE A 60 12.08 6.76 -0.05
CA ILE A 60 13.11 7.01 0.97
C ILE A 60 12.67 6.39 2.31
N GLY A 61 11.42 6.59 2.71
CA GLY A 61 10.91 6.08 3.98
C GLY A 61 10.91 4.55 4.06
N ILE A 62 10.51 3.85 2.98
CA ILE A 62 10.58 2.39 2.97
C ILE A 62 12.02 1.90 2.98
N PHE A 63 12.94 2.57 2.27
CA PHE A 63 14.35 2.20 2.30
C PHE A 63 14.94 2.29 3.72
N ILE A 64 14.70 3.40 4.42
CA ILE A 64 15.13 3.56 5.81
C ILE A 64 14.54 2.45 6.69
N SER A 65 13.24 2.21 6.56
CA SER A 65 12.53 1.17 7.31
C SER A 65 13.09 -0.24 7.04
N ASP A 66 13.36 -0.58 5.78
CA ASP A 66 13.92 -1.86 5.36
C ASP A 66 15.32 -2.07 5.95
N MET A 67 16.14 -1.02 5.98
CA MET A 67 17.46 -1.06 6.59
C MET A 67 17.40 -1.26 8.10
N LEU A 68 16.41 -0.68 8.79
CA LEU A 68 16.23 -0.85 10.23
C LEU A 68 15.67 -2.23 10.62
N ILE A 69 14.88 -2.86 9.76
CA ILE A 69 14.16 -4.09 10.10
C ILE A 69 14.91 -5.34 9.64
N HIS A 70 15.43 -5.37 8.41
CA HIS A 70 16.11 -6.56 7.89
C HIS A 70 17.45 -6.29 7.20
N GLY A 71 17.87 -5.01 7.08
CA GLY A 71 19.22 -4.64 6.65
C GLY A 71 19.59 -5.01 5.21
N ASN A 72 18.64 -5.39 4.37
CA ASN A 72 18.91 -5.86 3.00
C ASN A 72 18.65 -4.72 1.99
N ALA A 73 19.68 -3.91 1.77
CA ALA A 73 19.62 -2.77 0.87
C ALA A 73 19.28 -3.17 -0.58
N LEU A 74 19.84 -4.29 -1.05
CA LEU A 74 19.62 -4.75 -2.43
C LEU A 74 18.16 -5.11 -2.67
N LEU A 75 17.54 -5.86 -1.74
CA LEU A 75 16.13 -6.20 -1.80
C LEU A 75 15.26 -4.94 -1.78
N SER A 76 15.58 -3.98 -0.90
CA SER A 76 14.82 -2.73 -0.81
C SER A 76 14.90 -1.92 -2.11
N ILE A 77 16.11 -1.68 -2.63
CA ILE A 77 16.31 -0.87 -3.85
C ILE A 77 15.69 -1.53 -5.09
N THR A 78 15.69 -2.86 -5.16
CA THR A 78 15.16 -3.60 -6.32
C THR A 78 13.65 -3.84 -6.25
N VAL A 79 13.05 -3.86 -5.05
CA VAL A 79 11.63 -4.25 -4.87
C VAL A 79 10.86 -3.24 -4.02
N GLY A 80 11.27 -3.02 -2.76
CA GLY A 80 10.55 -2.17 -1.82
C GLY A 80 10.42 -0.71 -2.28
N VAL A 81 11.55 -0.08 -2.61
CA VAL A 81 11.66 1.28 -3.13
C VAL A 81 10.83 1.49 -4.40
N PRO A 82 10.98 0.70 -5.48
CA PRO A 82 10.20 0.92 -6.69
C PRO A 82 8.71 0.68 -6.49
N ALA A 83 8.32 -0.34 -5.71
CA ALA A 83 6.90 -0.59 -5.42
C ALA A 83 6.25 0.60 -4.72
N ASN A 84 6.90 1.13 -3.68
CA ASN A 84 6.39 2.27 -2.91
C ASN A 84 6.37 3.54 -3.76
N PHE A 85 7.45 3.84 -4.48
CA PHE A 85 7.49 4.99 -5.39
C PHE A 85 6.32 4.95 -6.37
N ILE A 86 6.17 3.84 -7.10
CA ILE A 86 5.16 3.70 -8.15
C ILE A 86 3.75 3.76 -7.56
N ALA A 87 3.49 3.04 -6.48
CA ALA A 87 2.17 3.03 -5.84
C ALA A 87 1.74 4.45 -5.43
N PHE A 88 2.56 5.15 -4.65
CA PHE A 88 2.16 6.45 -4.12
C PHE A 88 2.22 7.57 -5.17
N TYR A 89 3.11 7.47 -6.17
CA TYR A 89 3.09 8.36 -7.33
C TYR A 89 1.78 8.21 -8.12
N LEU A 90 1.38 6.97 -8.44
CA LEU A 90 0.13 6.68 -9.15
C LEU A 90 -1.08 7.10 -8.33
N LEU A 91 -1.08 6.86 -7.01
CA LEU A 91 -2.17 7.31 -6.13
C LEU A 91 -2.38 8.82 -6.27
N GLY A 92 -1.31 9.62 -6.15
CA GLY A 92 -1.39 11.07 -6.24
C GLY A 92 -1.80 11.58 -7.62
N LEU A 93 -1.46 10.85 -8.70
CA LEU A 93 -1.89 11.17 -10.06
C LEU A 93 -3.37 10.84 -10.26
N LEU A 94 -3.76 9.61 -9.97
CA LEU A 94 -5.11 9.10 -10.21
C LEU A 94 -6.14 9.77 -9.30
N SER A 95 -5.76 10.17 -8.08
CA SER A 95 -6.68 10.85 -7.16
C SER A 95 -7.15 12.22 -7.65
N ARG A 96 -6.44 12.80 -8.63
CA ARG A 96 -6.76 14.08 -9.29
C ARG A 96 -7.67 13.89 -10.51
N MET A 97 -7.77 12.67 -11.04
CA MET A 97 -8.58 12.36 -12.21
C MET A 97 -10.03 12.10 -11.79
N GLU A 98 -10.78 13.19 -11.56
CA GLU A 98 -12.19 13.06 -11.18
C GLU A 98 -13.03 12.45 -12.30
N SER A 99 -13.77 11.40 -11.94
CA SER A 99 -14.66 10.71 -12.86
C SER A 99 -15.92 10.27 -12.15
N LYS A 100 -17.06 10.35 -12.85
CA LYS A 100 -18.30 9.73 -12.38
C LYS A 100 -18.14 8.21 -12.19
N LYS A 101 -17.16 7.61 -12.89
CA LYS A 101 -16.81 6.19 -12.79
C LYS A 101 -15.90 5.87 -11.58
N SER A 102 -15.40 6.85 -10.84
CA SER A 102 -14.51 6.60 -9.69
C SER A 102 -15.16 5.71 -8.64
N LEU A 103 -16.49 5.83 -8.42
CA LEU A 103 -17.20 4.91 -7.52
C LEU A 103 -17.11 3.46 -8.02
N PHE A 104 -17.35 3.23 -9.32
CA PHE A 104 -17.24 1.90 -9.91
C PHE A 104 -15.81 1.34 -9.81
N TYR A 105 -14.79 2.15 -10.11
CA TYR A 105 -13.40 1.71 -10.00
C TYR A 105 -12.95 1.45 -8.56
N SER A 106 -13.46 2.21 -7.58
CA SER A 106 -13.13 2.04 -6.16
C SER A 106 -13.54 0.68 -5.59
N THR A 107 -14.50 0.01 -6.21
CA THR A 107 -15.02 -1.31 -5.79
C THR A 107 -14.60 -2.42 -6.74
N SER A 108 -14.78 -2.24 -8.05
CA SER A 108 -14.52 -3.30 -9.05
C SER A 108 -13.06 -3.74 -9.10
N LEU A 109 -12.10 -2.83 -8.92
CA LEU A 109 -10.67 -3.18 -8.92
C LEU A 109 -10.31 -4.13 -7.77
N GLN A 110 -10.98 -4.00 -6.63
CA GLN A 110 -10.71 -4.84 -5.45
C GLN A 110 -11.18 -6.29 -5.63
N LEU A 111 -11.88 -6.62 -6.72
CA LEU A 111 -12.15 -8.00 -7.09
C LEU A 111 -10.87 -8.78 -7.42
N ILE A 112 -9.82 -8.10 -7.88
CA ILE A 112 -8.52 -8.71 -8.21
C ILE A 112 -7.90 -9.42 -6.99
N PRO A 113 -7.68 -8.76 -5.83
CA PRO A 113 -7.17 -9.43 -4.64
C PRO A 113 -8.12 -10.47 -4.05
N ILE A 114 -9.44 -10.30 -4.21
CA ILE A 114 -10.40 -11.35 -3.83
C ILE A 114 -10.19 -12.61 -4.67
N LEU A 115 -10.09 -12.48 -6.00
CA LEU A 115 -9.81 -13.60 -6.89
C LEU A 115 -8.45 -14.23 -6.59
N GLY A 116 -7.44 -13.43 -6.28
CA GLY A 116 -6.14 -13.92 -5.82
C GLY A 116 -6.25 -14.74 -4.54
N THR A 117 -7.07 -14.31 -3.59
CA THR A 117 -7.30 -15.05 -2.34
C THR A 117 -8.08 -16.34 -2.57
N ILE A 118 -9.08 -16.33 -3.46
CA ILE A 118 -9.81 -17.54 -3.86
C ILE A 118 -8.86 -18.54 -4.54
N ALA A 119 -7.95 -18.07 -5.40
CA ALA A 119 -6.93 -18.93 -5.99
C ALA A 119 -6.04 -19.57 -4.91
N LEU A 120 -5.61 -18.80 -3.90
CA LEU A 120 -4.85 -19.33 -2.77
C LEU A 120 -5.62 -20.41 -1.99
N TYR A 121 -6.93 -20.24 -1.81
CA TYR A 121 -7.78 -21.25 -1.15
C TYR A 121 -7.68 -22.62 -1.80
N TYR A 122 -7.72 -22.69 -3.13
CA TYR A 122 -7.65 -23.95 -3.88
C TYR A 122 -6.24 -24.56 -3.94
N THR A 123 -5.20 -23.81 -3.59
CA THR A 123 -3.83 -24.35 -3.60
C THR A 123 -3.50 -25.18 -2.37
N GLU A 124 -4.26 -25.05 -1.28
CA GLU A 124 -4.02 -25.69 0.02
C GLU A 124 -2.61 -25.45 0.59
N LYS A 125 -1.91 -24.40 0.11
CA LYS A 125 -0.57 -24.02 0.57
C LYS A 125 -0.55 -23.14 1.81
N LEU A 126 -1.68 -22.52 2.13
CA LEU A 126 -1.87 -21.70 3.33
C LEU A 126 -2.93 -22.32 4.22
N ASP A 127 -2.77 -22.12 5.53
CA ASP A 127 -3.79 -22.51 6.50
C ASP A 127 -5.15 -21.86 6.17
N ARG A 128 -6.23 -22.66 6.33
CA ARG A 128 -7.57 -22.24 5.93
C ARG A 128 -8.03 -20.99 6.69
N MET A 129 -7.63 -20.82 7.95
CA MET A 129 -7.98 -19.63 8.74
C MET A 129 -7.30 -18.38 8.19
N ILE A 130 -6.07 -18.50 7.68
CA ILE A 130 -5.33 -17.39 7.07
C ILE A 130 -6.03 -16.93 5.79
N VAL A 131 -6.39 -17.89 4.92
CA VAL A 131 -7.09 -17.58 3.67
C VAL A 131 -8.46 -16.96 3.96
N ILE A 132 -9.22 -17.50 4.92
CA ILE A 132 -10.50 -16.91 5.36
C ILE A 132 -10.29 -15.48 5.84
N THR A 133 -9.23 -15.22 6.62
CA THR A 133 -8.91 -13.87 7.09
C THR A 133 -8.65 -12.90 5.93
N PHE A 134 -7.88 -13.32 4.92
CA PHE A 134 -7.66 -12.51 3.72
C PHE A 134 -8.96 -12.21 2.96
N ILE A 135 -9.83 -13.21 2.79
CA ILE A 135 -11.15 -13.01 2.14
C ILE A 135 -11.97 -12.02 2.95
N SER A 136 -12.05 -12.18 4.27
CA SER A 136 -12.81 -11.31 5.16
C SER A 136 -12.33 -9.86 5.09
N VAL A 137 -11.01 -9.63 5.12
CA VAL A 137 -10.43 -8.28 5.04
C VAL A 137 -10.64 -7.65 3.66
N CYS A 138 -10.48 -8.42 2.58
CA CYS A 138 -10.73 -7.92 1.22
C CYS A 138 -12.22 -7.57 1.02
N LEU A 139 -13.14 -8.43 1.45
CA LEU A 139 -14.58 -8.16 1.37
C LEU A 139 -14.98 -6.96 2.23
N PHE A 140 -14.46 -6.87 3.45
CA PHE A 140 -14.66 -5.71 4.31
C PHE A 140 -14.18 -4.42 3.63
N SER A 141 -13.02 -4.44 2.98
CA SER A 141 -12.46 -3.30 2.27
C SER A 141 -13.29 -2.87 1.06
N VAL A 142 -13.89 -3.82 0.34
CA VAL A 142 -14.86 -3.53 -0.73
C VAL A 142 -16.08 -2.82 -0.19
N VAL A 143 -16.69 -3.36 0.87
CA VAL A 143 -17.88 -2.78 1.50
C VAL A 143 -17.57 -1.40 2.03
N LEU A 144 -16.44 -1.25 2.73
CA LEU A 144 -15.97 0.02 3.27
C LEU A 144 -15.76 1.05 2.16
N SER A 145 -15.05 0.69 1.08
CA SER A 145 -14.83 1.57 -0.07
C SER A 145 -16.13 2.00 -0.73
N PHE A 146 -17.09 1.10 -0.87
CA PHE A 146 -18.42 1.40 -1.39
C PHE A 146 -19.16 2.41 -0.51
N LEU A 147 -19.27 2.12 0.80
CA LEU A 147 -19.96 2.98 1.76
C LEU A 147 -19.30 4.36 1.86
N LEU A 148 -17.97 4.42 1.96
CA LEU A 148 -17.23 5.69 1.98
C LEU A 148 -17.40 6.46 0.66
N SER A 149 -17.43 5.78 -0.49
CA SER A 149 -17.70 6.41 -1.78
C SER A 149 -19.11 6.99 -1.86
N LEU A 150 -20.10 6.41 -1.16
CA LEU A 150 -21.44 6.97 -1.05
C LEU A 150 -21.48 8.19 -0.11
N PHE A 151 -20.94 8.04 1.10
CA PHE A 151 -21.04 9.07 2.15
C PHE A 151 -20.04 10.21 2.02
N LYS A 152 -18.92 10.00 1.33
CA LYS A 152 -17.86 11.00 1.14
C LYS A 152 -17.52 11.17 -0.35
N PRO A 153 -18.44 11.74 -1.17
CA PRO A 153 -18.23 11.89 -2.61
C PRO A 153 -16.93 12.59 -3.01
N ARG A 154 -16.46 13.54 -2.19
CA ARG A 154 -15.19 14.27 -2.36
C ARG A 154 -13.97 13.34 -2.50
N PHE A 155 -13.99 12.17 -1.85
CA PHE A 155 -12.87 11.23 -1.83
C PHE A 155 -13.05 10.05 -2.81
N ARG A 156 -14.07 10.04 -3.66
CA ARG A 156 -14.30 8.92 -4.61
C ARG A 156 -13.08 8.61 -5.48
N SER A 157 -12.46 9.64 -6.04
CA SER A 157 -11.26 9.48 -6.87
C SER A 157 -10.06 9.02 -6.05
N PHE A 158 -9.97 9.43 -4.78
CA PHE A 158 -8.94 8.94 -3.87
C PHE A 158 -9.11 7.45 -3.55
N PHE A 159 -10.34 6.97 -3.31
CA PHE A 159 -10.59 5.55 -3.06
C PHE A 159 -10.30 4.70 -4.30
N ALA A 160 -10.71 5.15 -5.49
CA ALA A 160 -10.35 4.50 -6.75
C ALA A 160 -8.84 4.45 -6.98
N ALA A 161 -8.16 5.57 -6.74
CA ALA A 161 -6.71 5.68 -6.87
C ALA A 161 -5.99 4.78 -5.86
N SER A 162 -6.46 4.71 -4.62
CA SER A 162 -5.88 3.85 -3.57
C SER A 162 -5.95 2.38 -3.98
N SER A 163 -7.10 1.90 -4.46
CA SER A 163 -7.25 0.53 -4.96
C SER A 163 -6.32 0.24 -6.15
N ALA A 164 -6.32 1.13 -7.15
CA ALA A 164 -5.50 0.94 -8.36
C ALA A 164 -3.99 0.95 -8.04
N ALA A 165 -3.54 1.93 -7.27
CA ALA A 165 -2.16 2.08 -6.86
C ALA A 165 -1.67 0.89 -6.03
N LEU A 166 -2.47 0.43 -5.05
CA LEU A 166 -2.09 -0.70 -4.21
C LEU A 166 -2.05 -2.02 -4.97
N ILE A 167 -2.94 -2.24 -5.95
CA ILE A 167 -2.85 -3.43 -6.81
C ILE A 167 -1.51 -3.44 -7.54
N ILE A 168 -1.11 -2.30 -8.11
CA ILE A 168 0.15 -2.20 -8.85
C ILE A 168 1.34 -2.36 -7.89
N GLY A 169 1.35 -1.64 -6.77
CA GLY A 169 2.40 -1.74 -5.75
C GLY A 169 2.56 -3.16 -5.20
N SER A 170 1.45 -3.79 -4.82
CA SER A 170 1.42 -5.16 -4.31
C SER A 170 1.88 -6.18 -5.35
N ALA A 171 1.60 -5.94 -6.65
CA ALA A 171 2.07 -6.81 -7.72
C ALA A 171 3.59 -6.70 -7.89
N ILE A 172 4.14 -5.48 -7.80
CA ILE A 172 5.59 -5.26 -7.82
C ILE A 172 6.25 -5.95 -6.62
N ILE A 173 5.68 -5.83 -5.41
CA ILE A 173 6.18 -6.55 -4.23
C ILE A 173 6.11 -8.07 -4.45
N GLY A 174 4.95 -8.60 -4.81
CA GLY A 174 4.75 -10.05 -4.97
C GLY A 174 5.70 -10.66 -5.99
N ILE A 175 5.74 -10.10 -7.20
CA ILE A 175 6.62 -10.57 -8.28
C ILE A 175 8.08 -10.29 -7.94
N GLY A 176 8.38 -9.12 -7.40
CA GLY A 176 9.74 -8.68 -7.10
C GLY A 176 10.41 -9.52 -6.02
N VAL A 177 9.74 -9.78 -4.88
CA VAL A 177 10.32 -10.60 -3.81
C VAL A 177 10.47 -12.06 -4.26
N TRP A 178 9.49 -12.58 -5.02
CA TRP A 178 9.62 -13.91 -5.62
C TRP A 178 10.80 -13.99 -6.60
N ALA A 179 10.93 -13.04 -7.52
CA ALA A 179 12.03 -12.98 -8.47
C ALA A 179 13.38 -12.85 -7.76
N PHE A 180 13.47 -11.98 -6.74
CA PHE A 180 14.65 -11.82 -5.92
C PHE A 180 15.08 -13.15 -5.29
N SER A 181 14.14 -13.92 -4.75
CA SER A 181 14.42 -15.22 -4.14
C SER A 181 15.01 -16.25 -5.11
N GLN A 182 14.83 -16.09 -6.43
CA GLN A 182 15.42 -17.00 -7.42
C GLN A 182 16.93 -16.83 -7.53
N PHE A 183 17.44 -15.62 -7.27
CA PHE A 183 18.85 -15.29 -7.44
C PHE A 183 19.57 -15.13 -6.09
N PHE A 184 18.88 -14.63 -5.07
CA PHE A 184 19.44 -14.24 -3.78
C PHE A 184 18.70 -14.89 -2.61
N ILE A 185 19.37 -14.96 -1.45
CA ILE A 185 18.77 -15.44 -0.20
C ILE A 185 17.95 -14.30 0.41
N LEU A 186 16.71 -14.58 0.81
CA LEU A 186 15.84 -13.63 1.49
C LEU A 186 16.30 -13.39 2.92
N PRO A 187 15.91 -12.26 3.56
CA PRO A 187 16.28 -12.01 4.95
C PRO A 187 15.80 -13.06 5.95
N THR A 188 14.79 -13.85 5.57
CA THR A 188 14.27 -14.99 6.34
C THR A 188 15.10 -16.27 6.16
N GLY A 189 16.11 -16.28 5.29
CA GLY A 189 16.95 -17.44 4.97
C GLY A 189 16.48 -18.26 3.76
N GLU A 190 15.27 -18.00 3.26
CA GLU A 190 14.68 -18.73 2.14
C GLU A 190 15.29 -18.37 0.78
N LYS A 191 15.34 -19.34 -0.14
CA LYS A 191 15.79 -19.17 -1.53
C LYS A 191 14.96 -20.06 -2.45
N SER A 192 14.83 -19.65 -3.72
CA SER A 192 14.15 -20.41 -4.78
C SER A 192 12.71 -20.77 -4.44
N LEU A 193 11.97 -19.79 -3.90
CA LEU A 193 10.58 -20.00 -3.51
C LEU A 193 9.70 -20.27 -4.74
N PRO A 194 8.64 -21.08 -4.58
CA PRO A 194 7.70 -21.37 -5.67
C PRO A 194 6.94 -20.12 -6.10
N ALA A 195 6.49 -20.08 -7.36
CA ALA A 195 5.75 -18.94 -7.93
C ALA A 195 4.51 -18.53 -7.14
N ILE A 196 3.90 -19.46 -6.40
CA ILE A 196 2.76 -19.17 -5.51
C ILE A 196 3.11 -18.15 -4.42
N ALA A 197 4.38 -18.04 -4.00
CA ALA A 197 4.83 -17.05 -3.03
C ALA A 197 4.56 -15.61 -3.50
N ALA A 198 4.66 -15.36 -4.82
CA ALA A 198 4.33 -14.06 -5.39
C ALA A 198 2.87 -13.67 -5.13
N LEU A 199 1.95 -14.63 -5.27
CA LEU A 199 0.54 -14.41 -5.01
C LEU A 199 0.24 -14.20 -3.52
N ILE A 200 0.93 -14.94 -2.64
CA ILE A 200 0.79 -14.76 -1.18
C ILE A 200 1.23 -13.36 -0.78
N TRP A 201 2.41 -12.90 -1.22
CA TRP A 201 2.86 -11.53 -0.93
C TRP A 201 1.96 -10.47 -1.56
N PHE A 202 1.46 -10.69 -2.78
CA PHE A 202 0.50 -9.79 -3.41
C PHE A 202 -0.75 -9.60 -2.55
N VAL A 203 -1.41 -10.70 -2.17
CA VAL A 203 -2.64 -10.67 -1.36
C VAL A 203 -2.37 -10.09 0.02
N TRP A 204 -1.27 -10.50 0.66
CA TRP A 204 -0.84 -9.99 1.95
C TRP A 204 -0.67 -8.47 1.94
N THR A 205 0.13 -7.96 1.01
CA THR A 205 0.44 -6.52 0.91
C THR A 205 -0.84 -5.74 0.71
N TYR A 206 -1.68 -6.16 -0.25
CA TYR A 206 -2.94 -5.46 -0.50
C TYR A 206 -3.87 -5.49 0.71
N ALA A 207 -4.15 -6.67 1.27
CA ALA A 207 -5.11 -6.86 2.35
C ALA A 207 -4.71 -6.12 3.63
N THR A 208 -3.42 -6.00 3.90
CA THR A 208 -2.91 -5.33 5.11
C THR A 208 -2.79 -3.81 4.96
N GLU A 209 -2.86 -3.28 3.74
CA GLU A 209 -2.66 -1.84 3.48
C GLU A 209 -3.97 -1.11 3.11
N ILE A 210 -4.83 -1.70 2.29
CA ILE A 210 -6.04 -1.02 1.79
C ILE A 210 -6.98 -0.52 2.90
N PRO A 211 -7.23 -1.22 4.03
CA PRO A 211 -8.15 -0.71 5.05
C PRO A 211 -7.67 0.61 5.64
N PHE A 212 -6.36 0.78 5.81
CA PHE A 212 -5.76 2.00 6.35
C PHE A 212 -5.82 3.15 5.36
N LEU A 213 -5.62 2.88 4.07
CA LEU A 213 -5.81 3.92 3.07
C LEU A 213 -7.24 4.46 3.08
N LEU A 214 -8.23 3.56 3.14
CA LEU A 214 -9.65 3.92 3.12
C LEU A 214 -10.09 4.61 4.41
N PHE A 215 -9.69 4.09 5.58
CA PHE A 215 -10.20 4.52 6.88
C PHE A 215 -9.39 5.67 7.49
N LEU A 216 -8.05 5.58 7.46
CA LEU A 216 -7.16 6.49 8.20
C LEU A 216 -6.81 7.75 7.39
N THR A 217 -6.59 7.61 6.08
CA THR A 217 -6.11 8.75 5.27
C THR A 217 -7.12 9.90 5.15
N PRO A 218 -8.43 9.69 4.90
CA PRO A 218 -9.36 10.82 4.73
C PRO A 218 -9.51 11.72 5.98
N PRO A 219 -9.60 11.18 7.21
CA PRO A 219 -9.52 12.00 8.42
C PRO A 219 -8.21 12.78 8.55
N LEU A 220 -7.07 12.18 8.22
CA LEU A 220 -5.77 12.86 8.25
C LEU A 220 -5.71 14.01 7.22
N ILE A 221 -6.24 13.80 6.02
CA ILE A 221 -6.37 14.85 5.00
C ILE A 221 -7.17 16.02 5.57
N ALA A 222 -8.34 15.76 6.16
CA ALA A 222 -9.19 16.81 6.72
C ALA A 222 -8.49 17.57 7.87
N ALA A 223 -7.74 16.87 8.72
CA ALA A 223 -6.99 17.47 9.83
C ALA A 223 -5.89 18.41 9.32
N VAL A 224 -5.11 17.98 8.32
CA VAL A 224 -4.03 18.79 7.75
C VAL A 224 -4.57 20.00 6.96
N GLU A 225 -5.63 19.83 6.17
CA GLU A 225 -6.31 20.94 5.50
C GLU A 225 -6.78 22.01 6.49
N THR A 226 -7.36 21.57 7.62
CA THR A 226 -7.82 22.47 8.68
C THR A 226 -6.65 23.21 9.33
N ALA A 227 -5.58 22.50 9.69
CA ALA A 227 -4.40 23.07 10.32
C ALA A 227 -3.69 24.10 9.42
N LEU A 228 -3.69 23.88 8.11
CA LEU A 228 -3.09 24.79 7.14
C LEU A 228 -4.01 25.96 6.73
N GLY A 229 -5.22 26.06 7.32
CA GLY A 229 -6.18 27.12 7.01
C GLY A 229 -6.64 27.11 5.55
N ARG A 230 -6.50 25.98 4.85
CA ARG A 230 -6.79 25.85 3.42
C ARG A 230 -7.81 24.74 3.24
N LYS A 231 -9.05 25.12 2.92
CA LYS A 231 -9.98 24.18 2.28
C LYS A 231 -9.39 23.88 0.90
N ASP A 232 -8.99 22.64 0.68
CA ASP A 232 -8.53 22.11 -0.61
C ASP A 232 -7.08 22.41 -1.03
N LEU A 233 -6.13 21.81 -0.31
CA LEU A 233 -4.72 21.79 -0.73
C LEU A 233 -4.46 21.00 -2.01
N SER A 234 -5.44 20.21 -2.48
CA SER A 234 -5.26 19.43 -3.70
C SER A 234 -5.26 20.29 -4.98
N GLY A 235 -5.37 21.61 -4.85
CA GLY A 235 -5.39 22.55 -5.98
C GLY A 235 -6.73 22.53 -6.69
N ARG A 236 -7.82 22.35 -5.94
CA ARG A 236 -9.19 22.49 -6.42
C ARG A 236 -9.75 23.83 -5.97
#